data_AF-A0AAX0Z079-F1
#
_entry.id   AF-A0AAX0Z079-F1
#
_cell.length_a   1.000
_cell.length_b   1.000
_cell.length_c   1.000
_cell.angle_alpha   90.00
_cell.angle_beta   90.00
_cell.angle_gamma   90.00
#
_symmetry.space_group_name_H-M   'P 1'
#
loop_
_entity.id
_entity.type
_entity.pdbx_description
1 polymer ?
#
loop_
_entity_poly.entity_id
_entity_poly.type
_entity_poly.pdbx_seq_one_letter_code
_entity_poly.pdbx_strand_id
1 'polypeptide(L)'
;MCCLLQSYVANADPIDTSVVKMLTIPSAMKQLESNGYYDFRMIKVERKHNEIAVKARNKAGQQVELEMDLYSGAILHEQANNAEIQQ
;
A
#
# COMPACT_ATOMS: atom_id res chain seq x y z
N MET A 1 40.63 -40.18 26.93
CA MET A 1 40.63 -39.39 25.68
C MET A 1 39.36 -38.55 25.69
N CYS A 2 39.47 -37.26 26.01
CA CYS A 2 38.31 -36.35 26.14
C CYS A 2 38.21 -35.53 24.86
N CYS A 3 37.16 -35.72 24.06
CA CYS A 3 36.94 -34.97 22.83
C CYS A 3 36.42 -33.57 23.16
N LEU A 4 37.23 -32.55 22.90
CA LEU A 4 36.82 -31.15 22.94
C LEU A 4 35.95 -30.88 21.70
N LEU A 5 34.65 -30.64 21.90
CA LEU A 5 33.75 -30.19 20.84
C LEU A 5 33.98 -28.69 20.60
N GLN A 6 34.56 -28.34 19.45
CA GLN A 6 34.65 -26.97 18.98
C GLN A 6 33.31 -26.56 18.37
N SER A 7 32.67 -25.54 18.96
CA SER A 7 31.52 -24.86 18.38
C SER A 7 32.00 -23.68 17.54
N TYR A 8 31.45 -23.58 16.33
CA TYR A 8 31.65 -22.42 15.45
C TYR A 8 30.44 -21.50 15.56
N VAL A 9 30.70 -20.19 15.64
CA VAL A 9 29.64 -19.18 15.59
C VAL A 9 29.25 -18.98 14.13
N ALA A 10 28.04 -19.38 13.77
CA ALA A 10 27.46 -19.05 12.48
C ALA A 10 26.92 -17.63 12.55
N ASN A 11 27.50 -16.71 11.78
CA ASN A 11 26.93 -15.40 11.54
C ASN A 11 25.96 -15.50 10.36
N ALA A 12 24.76 -14.93 10.49
CA ALA A 12 23.84 -14.84 9.36
C ALA A 12 24.40 -13.87 8.30
N ASP A 13 24.15 -14.17 7.03
CA ASP A 13 24.46 -13.24 5.95
C ASP A 13 23.73 -11.91 6.16
N PRO A 14 24.33 -10.77 5.80
CA PRO A 14 23.68 -9.47 5.91
C PRO A 14 22.38 -9.47 5.11
N ILE A 15 21.29 -9.00 5.74
CA ILE A 15 20.05 -8.77 5.00
C ILE A 15 20.26 -7.63 4.00
N ASP A 16 19.87 -7.84 2.74
CA ASP A 16 19.86 -6.78 1.76
C ASP A 16 18.81 -5.74 2.18
N THR A 17 19.27 -4.51 2.43
CA THR A 17 18.43 -3.38 2.85
C THR A 17 17.98 -2.52 1.69
N SER A 18 18.31 -2.88 0.44
CA SER A 18 17.80 -2.22 -0.77
C SER A 18 16.31 -2.52 -1.02
N VAL A 19 15.55 -2.84 0.02
CA VAL A 19 14.11 -3.08 -0.04
C VAL A 19 13.46 -1.79 -0.48
N VAL A 20 12.95 -1.78 -1.73
CA VAL A 20 12.11 -0.70 -2.23
C VAL A 20 10.93 -0.57 -1.26
N LYS A 21 10.91 0.54 -0.52
CA LYS A 21 9.99 0.72 0.60
C LYS A 21 8.58 0.98 0.06
N MET A 22 7.72 -0.04 0.11
CA MET A 22 6.29 0.09 -0.16
C MET A 22 5.67 1.15 0.76
N LEU A 23 4.67 1.89 0.26
CA LEU A 23 3.83 2.73 1.09
C LEU A 23 3.09 1.89 2.12
N THR A 24 3.04 2.42 3.34
CA THR A 24 2.12 1.92 4.35
C THR A 24 0.73 2.49 4.11
N ILE A 25 -0.33 1.75 4.48
CA ILE A 25 -1.71 2.25 4.37
C ILE A 25 -1.90 3.60 5.07
N PRO A 26 -1.39 3.85 6.30
CA PRO A 26 -1.50 5.17 6.92
C PRO A 26 -0.83 6.29 6.11
N SER A 27 0.34 6.03 5.52
CA SER A 27 1.02 7.02 4.65
C SER A 27 0.19 7.34 3.40
N ALA A 28 -0.34 6.29 2.77
CA ALA A 28 -1.23 6.36 1.63
C ALA A 28 -2.49 7.20 1.94
N MET A 29 -3.19 6.91 3.05
CA MET A 29 -4.39 7.65 3.42
C MET A 29 -4.08 9.12 3.74
N LYS A 30 -2.99 9.39 4.46
CA LYS A 30 -2.57 10.77 4.74
C LYS A 30 -2.31 11.57 3.47
N GLN A 31 -1.73 10.94 2.45
CA GLN A 31 -1.52 11.57 1.14
C GLN A 31 -2.85 11.84 0.44
N LEU A 32 -3.78 10.88 0.43
CA LEU A 32 -5.11 11.07 -0.13
C LEU A 32 -5.91 12.17 0.60
N GLU A 33 -5.82 12.24 1.94
CA GLU A 33 -6.39 13.32 2.74
C GLU A 33 -5.81 14.68 2.35
N SER A 34 -4.48 14.78 2.18
CA SER A 34 -3.84 16.02 1.72
C SER A 34 -4.26 16.41 0.30
N ASN A 35 -4.63 15.42 -0.52
CA ASN A 35 -5.20 15.62 -1.86
C ASN A 35 -6.70 15.91 -1.83
N GLY A 36 -7.34 15.97 -0.65
CA GLY A 36 -8.74 16.35 -0.46
C GLY A 36 -9.73 15.20 -0.63
N TYR A 37 -9.27 13.95 -0.60
CA TYR A 37 -10.16 12.79 -0.47
C TYR A 37 -10.50 12.54 1.01
N TYR A 38 -11.69 12.02 1.25
CA TYR A 38 -12.19 11.74 2.60
C TYR A 38 -13.23 10.62 2.56
N ASP A 39 -13.80 10.20 3.71
CA ASP A 39 -14.79 9.11 3.79
C ASP A 39 -14.26 7.81 3.14
N PHE A 40 -13.08 7.36 3.56
CA PHE A 40 -12.47 6.11 3.08
C PHE A 40 -13.27 4.89 3.55
N ARG A 41 -13.81 4.11 2.60
CA ARG A 41 -14.71 2.99 2.89
C ARG A 41 -14.11 1.62 2.61
N MET A 42 -13.23 1.52 1.62
CA MET A 42 -12.56 0.28 1.24
C MET A 42 -11.12 0.60 0.89
N ILE A 43 -10.19 -0.20 1.41
CA ILE A 43 -8.76 -0.10 1.10
C ILE A 43 -8.27 -1.52 0.82
N LYS A 44 -7.68 -1.74 -0.35
CA LYS A 44 -7.16 -3.04 -0.77
C LYS A 44 -5.77 -2.88 -1.38
N VAL A 45 -4.83 -3.71 -0.96
CA VAL A 45 -3.48 -3.76 -1.56
C VAL A 45 -3.46 -4.86 -2.62
N GLU A 46 -3.24 -4.48 -3.87
CA GLU A 46 -3.15 -5.37 -5.03
C GLU A 46 -1.69 -5.58 -5.42
N ARG A 47 -1.02 -6.52 -4.76
CA ARG A 47 0.42 -6.81 -5.00
C ARG A 47 0.73 -7.28 -6.42
N LYS A 48 -0.24 -7.87 -7.12
CA LYS A 48 -0.05 -8.33 -8.50
C LYS A 48 0.18 -7.14 -9.46
N HIS A 49 -0.44 -6.00 -9.17
CA HIS A 49 -0.33 -4.78 -9.98
C HIS A 49 0.50 -3.68 -9.28
N ASN A 50 1.00 -3.94 -8.06
CA ASN A 50 1.70 -2.97 -7.23
C ASN A 50 0.86 -1.72 -6.95
N GLU A 51 -0.39 -1.92 -6.53
CA GLU A 51 -1.35 -0.83 -6.36
C GLU A 51 -2.08 -0.91 -5.01
N ILE A 52 -2.64 0.22 -4.60
CA ILE A 52 -3.59 0.36 -3.51
C ILE A 52 -4.90 0.88 -4.12
N ALA A 53 -5.93 0.05 -4.10
CA ALA A 53 -7.29 0.41 -4.51
C ALA A 53 -8.06 0.97 -3.32
N VAL A 54 -8.69 2.14 -3.49
CA VAL A 54 -9.36 2.88 -2.41
C VAL A 54 -10.72 3.39 -2.87
N LYS A 55 -11.78 3.09 -2.10
CA LYS A 55 -13.08 3.74 -2.26
C LYS A 55 -13.21 4.89 -1.28
N ALA A 56 -13.42 6.09 -1.79
CA ALA A 56 -13.46 7.33 -1.02
C ALA A 56 -14.45 8.33 -1.61
N ARG A 57 -14.51 9.53 -1.04
CA ARG A 57 -15.11 10.72 -1.65
C ARG A 57 -14.03 11.69 -2.10
N ASN A 58 -14.19 12.29 -3.27
CA ASN A 58 -13.33 13.36 -3.75
C ASN A 58 -13.75 14.73 -3.20
N LYS A 59 -13.02 15.80 -3.55
CA LYS A 59 -13.31 17.19 -3.10
C LYS A 59 -14.72 17.68 -3.46
N ALA A 60 -15.33 17.13 -4.52
CA ALA A 60 -16.68 17.45 -4.93
C ALA A 60 -17.75 16.65 -4.15
N GLY A 61 -17.33 15.77 -3.24
CA GLY A 61 -18.19 14.88 -2.47
C GLY A 61 -18.70 13.68 -3.25
N GLN A 62 -18.21 13.44 -4.46
CA GLN A 62 -18.59 12.28 -5.27
C GLN A 62 -17.88 11.03 -4.77
N GLN A 63 -18.57 9.88 -4.80
CA GLN A 63 -17.94 8.60 -4.52
C GLN A 63 -17.03 8.23 -5.68
N VAL A 64 -15.78 7.86 -5.37
CA VAL A 64 -14.76 7.52 -6.34
C VAL A 64 -14.03 6.24 -5.92
N GLU A 65 -13.58 5.50 -6.91
CA GLU A 65 -12.60 4.43 -6.76
C GLU A 65 -11.27 4.92 -7.31
N LEU A 66 -10.23 4.84 -6.47
CA LEU A 66 -8.89 5.31 -6.75
C LEU A 66 -7.95 4.11 -6.85
N GLU A 67 -7.07 4.14 -7.83
CA GLU A 67 -5.92 3.22 -7.93
C GLU A 67 -4.66 4.05 -7.75
N MET A 68 -3.85 3.67 -6.76
CA MET A 68 -2.63 4.40 -6.41
C MET A 68 -1.44 3.46 -6.43
N ASP A 69 -0.33 3.91 -7.00
CA ASP A 69 0.92 3.15 -7.04
C ASP A 69 1.46 2.88 -5.63
N LEU A 70 1.80 1.62 -5.37
CA LEU A 70 2.18 1.11 -4.05
C LEU A 70 3.54 1.63 -3.56
N TYR A 71 4.38 2.18 -4.44
CA TYR A 71 5.75 2.61 -4.08
C TYR A 71 5.92 4.13 -4.09
N SER A 72 5.28 4.81 -5.03
CA SER A 72 5.37 6.27 -5.21
C SER A 72 4.18 7.02 -4.60
N GLY A 73 3.04 6.35 -4.41
CA GLY A 73 1.80 6.99 -3.99
C GLY A 73 1.17 7.86 -5.08
N ALA A 74 1.61 7.74 -6.34
CA ALA A 74 0.97 8.41 -7.46
C ALA A 74 -0.43 7.86 -7.69
N ILE A 75 -1.43 8.73 -7.86
CA ILE A 75 -2.77 8.31 -8.27
C ILE A 75 -2.69 7.96 -9.76
N LEU A 76 -2.92 6.69 -10.08
CA LEU A 76 -2.88 6.14 -11.43
C LEU A 76 -4.24 6.28 -12.11
N HIS A 77 -5.32 6.05 -11.36
CA HIS A 77 -6.69 6.14 -11.86
C HIS A 77 -7.64 6.71 -10.80
N GLU A 78 -8.62 7.49 -11.25
CA GLU A 78 -9.79 7.90 -10.48
C GLU A 78 -11.04 7.67 -11.34
N GLN A 79 -11.95 6.83 -10.84
CA GLN A 79 -13.23 6.60 -11.47
C GLN A 79 -14.35 7.02 -10.53
N ALA A 80 -15.23 7.92 -10.98
CA ALA A 80 -16.47 8.18 -10.28
C ALA A 80 -17.32 6.91 -10.28
N ASN A 81 -17.74 6.47 -9.10
CA ASN A 81 -18.69 5.39 -8.98
C ASN A 81 -20.08 5.94 -9.33
N ASN A 82 -20.34 6.08 -10.63
CA ASN A 82 -21.67 6.27 -11.15
C ASN A 82 -22.41 4.95 -10.97
N ALA A 83 -22.98 4.75 -9.78
CA ALA A 83 -24.02 3.77 -9.63
C ALA A 83 -25.19 4.22 -10.53
N GLU A 84 -25.25 3.65 -11.73
CA GLU A 84 -26.54 3.35 -12.34
C GLU A 84 -27.34 2.63 -11.25
N ILE A 85 -28.34 3.33 -10.73
CA ILE A 85 -29.38 2.74 -9.90
C ILE A 85 -30.07 1.74 -10.83
N GLN A 86 -29.67 0.47 -10.75
CA GLN A 86 -30.49 -0.61 -11.28
C GLN A 86 -31.79 -0.59 -10.47
N GLN A 87 -32.86 -0.27 -11.19
CA GLN A 87 -34.23 -0.09 -10.72
C GLN A 87 -34.79 -1.35 -10.05
#